data_AF-A0A2V8DWU7-F1
#
_entry.id   AF-A0A2V8DWU7-F1
#
_cell.length_a   1.000
_cell.length_b   1.000
_cell.length_c   1.000
_cell.angle_alpha   90.00
_cell.angle_beta   90.00
_cell.angle_gamma   90.00
#
_symmetry.space_group_name_H-M   'P 1'
#
loop_
_entity.id
_entity.type
_entity.pdbx_description
1 polymer ?
#
loop_
_entity_poly.entity_id
_entity_poly.type
_entity_poly.pdbx_seq_one_letter_code
_entity_poly.pdbx_strand_id
1 'polypeptide(L)'
;MLAYAAQGLPSEEGSASGAQIREYLRRCDTALAGLAEFLNGFVERLNVEPTAPYRDFLSVLDRDSRDAQATLRLVLAQASISSQLIDNLNASIHLRALLTDLFLIDEILKTHRRS
;
A
#
# COMPACT_ATOMS: atom_id res chain seq x y z
N MET A 1 6.86 -5.34 8.28
CA MET A 1 7.98 -4.68 7.57
C MET A 1 8.89 -3.92 8.52
N LEU A 2 8.37 -3.03 9.38
CA LEU A 2 9.18 -2.23 10.33
C LEU A 2 10.09 -3.08 11.24
N ALA A 3 9.59 -4.16 11.81
CA ALA A 3 10.39 -5.05 12.66
C ALA A 3 11.56 -5.72 11.92
N TYR A 4 11.46 -5.92 10.60
CA TYR A 4 12.54 -6.43 9.77
C TYR A 4 13.51 -5.32 9.36
N ALA A 5 13.02 -4.12 9.04
CA ALA A 5 13.84 -2.94 8.77
C ALA A 5 14.78 -2.59 9.96
N ALA A 6 14.29 -2.77 11.19
CA ALA A 6 15.06 -2.49 12.40
C ALA A 6 16.18 -3.50 12.72
N GLN A 7 16.25 -4.64 12.03
CA GLN A 7 17.22 -5.71 12.36
C GLN A 7 18.62 -5.49 11.78
N GLY A 8 18.77 -4.58 10.80
CA GLY A 8 20.06 -4.32 10.15
C GLY A 8 20.64 -5.52 9.41
N LEU A 9 19.81 -6.49 9.00
CA LEU A 9 20.26 -7.70 8.31
C LEU A 9 20.68 -7.39 6.87
N PRO A 10 21.78 -8.00 6.38
CA PRO A 10 22.23 -7.83 5.00
C PRO A 10 21.34 -8.57 3.99
N SER A 11 20.60 -9.60 4.42
CA SER A 11 19.66 -10.37 3.59
C SER A 11 18.51 -10.93 4.42
N GLU A 12 17.46 -11.38 3.73
CA GLU A 12 16.29 -12.03 4.32
C GLU A 12 16.50 -13.52 4.62
N GLU A 13 17.66 -14.06 4.25
CA GLU A 13 18.05 -15.45 4.51
C GLU A 13 18.50 -15.65 5.96
N GLY A 14 18.17 -16.80 6.54
CA GLY A 14 18.63 -17.17 7.89
C GLY A 14 17.87 -16.53 9.06
N SER A 15 16.82 -15.72 8.83
CA SER A 15 15.94 -15.20 9.87
C SER A 15 14.47 -15.56 9.63
N ALA A 16 13.74 -15.90 10.69
CA ALA A 16 12.31 -16.20 10.61
C ALA A 16 11.48 -14.99 10.12
N SER A 17 11.94 -13.77 10.43
CA SER A 17 11.39 -12.49 9.96
C SER A 17 11.67 -12.24 8.48
N GLY A 18 12.84 -12.62 7.98
CA GLY A 18 13.23 -12.48 6.58
C GLY A 18 12.45 -13.41 5.64
N ALA A 19 12.21 -14.67 6.04
CA ALA A 19 11.36 -15.57 5.24
C ALA A 19 9.94 -15.00 5.00
N GLN A 20 9.43 -14.20 5.93
CA GLN A 20 8.11 -13.58 5.84
C GLN A 20 8.10 -12.29 5.02
N ILE A 21 9.22 -11.57 4.89
CA ILE A 21 9.21 -10.23 4.27
C ILE A 21 8.82 -10.28 2.80
N ARG A 22 9.38 -11.24 2.05
CA ARG A 22 9.08 -11.41 0.62
C ARG A 22 7.63 -11.80 0.41
N GLU A 23 7.07 -12.63 1.29
CA GLU A 23 5.65 -12.99 1.24
C GLU A 23 4.74 -11.79 1.56
N TYR A 24 5.07 -10.99 2.59
CA TYR A 24 4.34 -9.76 2.88
C TYR A 24 4.34 -8.79 1.70
N LEU A 25 5.50 -8.58 1.07
CA LEU A 25 5.61 -7.70 -0.10
C LEU A 25 4.78 -8.20 -1.28
N ARG A 26 4.76 -9.52 -1.55
CA ARG A 26 3.91 -10.11 -2.60
C ARG A 26 2.42 -9.92 -2.33
N ARG A 27 2.01 -10.11 -1.07
CA ARG A 27 0.62 -9.86 -0.66
C ARG A 27 0.24 -8.39 -0.81
N CYS A 28 1.15 -7.48 -0.46
CA CYS A 28 0.95 -6.04 -0.71
C CYS A 28 0.81 -5.76 -2.21
N ASP A 29 1.74 -6.22 -3.05
CA ASP A 29 1.67 -6.05 -4.51
C ASP A 29 0.33 -6.57 -5.09
N THR A 30 -0.10 -7.75 -4.64
CA THR A 30 -1.38 -8.35 -5.04
C THR A 30 -2.58 -7.53 -4.57
N ALA A 31 -2.56 -7.02 -3.33
CA ALA A 31 -3.66 -6.21 -2.80
C ALA A 31 -3.78 -4.85 -3.50
N LEU A 32 -2.67 -4.28 -3.97
CA LEU A 32 -2.69 -3.06 -4.76
C LEU A 32 -3.23 -3.29 -6.18
N ALA A 33 -3.10 -4.51 -6.71
CA ALA A 33 -3.75 -4.89 -7.96
C ALA A 33 -5.26 -5.01 -7.73
N GLY A 34 -6.05 -4.07 -8.28
CA GLY A 34 -7.51 -4.05 -8.14
C GLY A 34 -8.05 -3.12 -7.06
N LEU A 35 -7.19 -2.40 -6.32
CA LEU A 35 -7.60 -1.50 -5.25
C LEU A 35 -8.49 -0.35 -5.76
N ALA A 36 -8.12 0.24 -6.90
CA ALA A 36 -8.87 1.34 -7.50
C ALA A 36 -10.26 0.88 -7.96
N GLU A 37 -10.34 -0.27 -8.64
CA GLU A 37 -11.62 -0.85 -9.09
C GLU A 37 -12.52 -1.20 -7.90
N PHE A 38 -11.95 -1.77 -6.83
CA PHE A 38 -12.66 -2.08 -5.60
C PHE A 38 -13.28 -0.82 -4.97
N LEU A 39 -12.49 0.24 -4.80
CA LEU A 39 -12.95 1.48 -4.17
C LEU A 39 -13.97 2.22 -5.03
N ASN A 40 -13.81 2.27 -6.35
CA ASN A 40 -14.80 2.84 -7.25
C ASN A 40 -16.15 2.11 -7.12
N GLY A 41 -16.14 0.78 -7.20
CA GLY A 41 -17.37 -0.01 -7.03
C GLY A 41 -17.97 0.12 -5.62
N PHE A 42 -17.15 0.36 -4.59
CA PHE A 42 -17.65 0.62 -3.24
C PHE A 42 -18.36 1.98 -3.15
N VAL A 43 -17.74 3.05 -3.66
CA VAL A 43 -18.32 4.41 -3.68
C VAL A 43 -19.62 4.45 -4.48
N GLU A 44 -19.68 3.77 -5.63
CA GLU A 44 -20.91 3.64 -6.43
C GLU A 44 -22.04 2.97 -5.66
N ARG A 45 -21.75 1.88 -4.92
CA ARG A 45 -22.77 1.20 -4.10
C ARG A 45 -23.21 2.00 -2.88
N LEU A 46 -22.34 2.83 -2.33
CA LEU A 46 -22.65 3.68 -1.19
C LEU A 46 -23.57 4.85 -1.58
N ASN A 47 -23.68 5.16 -2.88
CA ASN A 47 -24.51 6.23 -3.44
C ASN A 47 -24.27 7.59 -2.74
N VAL A 48 -23.00 7.94 -2.56
CA VAL A 48 -22.57 9.18 -1.90
C VAL A 48 -22.85 10.41 -2.76
N GLU A 49 -23.36 11.45 -2.11
CA GLU A 49 -23.61 12.75 -2.74
C GLU A 49 -22.90 13.87 -1.95
N PRO A 50 -22.15 14.77 -2.62
CA PRO A 50 -21.84 14.77 -4.04
C PRO A 50 -20.81 13.70 -4.44
N THR A 51 -20.99 13.02 -5.57
CA THR A 51 -20.07 11.95 -6.03
C THR A 51 -18.74 12.47 -6.61
N ALA A 52 -18.72 13.67 -7.19
CA ALA A 52 -17.55 14.17 -7.94
C ALA A 52 -16.24 14.23 -7.10
N PRO A 53 -16.23 14.76 -5.86
CA PRO A 53 -15.01 14.78 -5.05
C PRO A 53 -14.46 13.38 -4.73
N TYR A 54 -15.32 12.37 -4.60
CA TYR A 54 -14.89 10.99 -4.38
C TYR A 54 -14.17 10.44 -5.62
N ARG A 55 -14.71 10.69 -6.82
CA ARG A 55 -14.07 10.24 -8.06
C ARG A 55 -12.71 10.90 -8.27
N ASP A 56 -12.62 12.21 -8.04
CA ASP A 56 -11.37 12.95 -8.16
C ASP A 56 -10.31 12.40 -7.19
N PHE A 57 -10.71 12.17 -5.93
CA PHE A 57 -9.82 11.58 -4.93
C PHE A 57 -9.41 10.14 -5.27
N LEU A 58 -10.34 9.30 -5.74
CA LEU A 58 -10.02 7.93 -6.16
C LEU A 58 -9.04 7.89 -7.34
N SER A 59 -9.05 8.90 -8.21
CA SER A 59 -8.04 9.03 -9.27
C SER A 59 -6.63 9.32 -8.72
N VAL A 60 -6.53 10.10 -7.63
CA VAL A 60 -5.25 10.34 -6.94
C VAL A 60 -4.76 9.05 -6.29
N LEU A 61 -5.64 8.37 -5.55
CA LEU A 61 -5.33 7.11 -4.88
C LEU A 61 -4.88 6.02 -5.87
N ASP A 62 -5.52 5.91 -7.04
CA ASP A 62 -5.13 4.96 -8.09
C ASP A 62 -3.73 5.25 -8.63
N ARG A 63 -3.40 6.53 -8.87
CA ARG A 63 -2.06 6.94 -9.28
C ARG A 63 -1.01 6.57 -8.23
N ASP A 64 -1.27 6.89 -6.97
CA ASP A 64 -0.33 6.62 -5.88
C ASP A 64 -0.21 5.12 -5.58
N SER A 65 -1.29 4.34 -5.80
CA SER A 65 -1.27 2.88 -5.77
C SER A 65 -0.30 2.31 -6.80
N ARG A 66 -0.33 2.81 -8.03
CA ARG A 66 0.56 2.37 -9.12
C ARG A 66 2.01 2.74 -8.85
N ASP A 67 2.26 3.96 -8.37
CA ASP A 67 3.61 4.43 -8.02
C ASP A 67 4.20 3.58 -6.86
N ALA A 68 3.42 3.28 -5.83
CA ALA A 68 3.83 2.41 -4.73
C ALA A 68 4.05 0.96 -5.19
N GLN A 69 3.17 0.42 -6.03
CA GLN A 69 3.28 -0.93 -6.56
C GLN A 69 4.55 -1.11 -7.42
N ALA A 70 4.91 -0.11 -8.24
CA ALA A 70 6.16 -0.12 -9.00
C ALA A 70 7.39 -0.21 -8.07
N THR A 71 7.38 0.56 -6.97
CA THR A 71 8.44 0.52 -5.96
C THR A 71 8.53 -0.85 -5.28
N LEU A 72 7.39 -1.44 -4.91
CA LEU A 72 7.32 -2.79 -4.33
C LEU A 72 7.87 -3.86 -5.27
N ARG A 73 7.48 -3.82 -6.54
CA ARG A 73 7.96 -4.77 -7.56
C ARG A 73 9.46 -4.66 -7.80
N LEU A 74 10.03 -3.45 -7.75
CA LEU A 74 11.46 -3.25 -7.83
C LEU A 74 12.20 -3.92 -6.65
N VAL A 75 11.68 -3.80 -5.43
CA VAL A 75 12.23 -4.48 -4.25
C VAL A 75 12.08 -6.00 -4.37
N LEU A 76 10.94 -6.49 -4.84
CA LEU A 76 10.68 -7.92 -5.05
C LEU A 76 11.57 -8.55 -6.12
N ALA A 77 12.02 -7.78 -7.11
CA ALA A 77 12.91 -8.23 -8.17
C ALA A 77 14.34 -8.50 -7.69
N GLN A 78 14.71 -8.07 -6.48
CA GLN A 78 16.05 -8.30 -5.95
C GLN A 78 16.26 -9.78 -5.57
N ALA A 79 17.47 -10.28 -5.81
CA ALA A 79 17.86 -11.64 -5.41
C ALA A 79 17.81 -11.80 -3.88
N SER A 80 18.23 -10.76 -3.15
CA SER A 80 18.14 -10.64 -1.70
C SER A 80 17.63 -9.25 -1.30
N ILE A 81 16.88 -9.18 -0.22
CA ILE A 81 16.23 -7.99 0.32
C ILE A 81 16.80 -7.71 1.71
N SER A 82 17.65 -6.70 1.83
CA SER A 82 18.23 -6.29 3.12
C SER A 82 17.24 -5.51 3.99
N SER A 83 17.50 -5.43 5.29
CA SER A 83 16.75 -4.56 6.21
C SER A 83 16.77 -3.10 5.76
N GLN A 84 17.93 -2.60 5.27
CA GLN A 84 18.07 -1.23 4.78
C GLN A 84 17.21 -0.97 3.54
N LEU A 85 17.07 -1.95 2.64
CA LEU A 85 16.22 -1.81 1.46
C LEU A 85 14.74 -1.68 1.87
N ILE A 86 14.30 -2.45 2.87
CA ILE A 86 12.95 -2.33 3.42
C ILE A 86 12.75 -1.01 4.17
N ASP A 87 13.78 -0.52 4.86
CA ASP A 87 13.73 0.80 5.51
C ASP A 87 13.54 1.92 4.48
N ASN A 88 14.33 1.91 3.41
CA ASN A 88 14.20 2.85 2.29
C ASN A 88 12.82 2.77 1.63
N LEU A 89 12.29 1.56 1.44
CA LEU A 89 10.93 1.35 0.93
C LEU A 89 9.88 1.98 1.87
N ASN A 90 9.98 1.77 3.18
CA ASN A 90 9.06 2.35 4.16
C ASN A 90 9.17 3.89 4.21
N ALA A 91 10.35 4.44 3.92
CA ALA A 91 10.60 5.87 3.83
C ALA A 91 10.14 6.50 2.49
N SER A 92 9.81 5.68 1.48
CA SER A 92 9.39 6.15 0.16
C SER A 92 8.15 7.03 0.22
N ILE A 93 8.21 8.19 -0.44
CA ILE A 93 7.11 9.14 -0.53
C ILE A 93 5.87 8.47 -1.14
N HIS A 94 6.04 7.63 -2.18
CA HIS A 94 4.95 6.95 -2.86
C HIS A 94 4.17 6.01 -1.92
N LEU A 95 4.88 5.23 -1.10
CA LEU A 95 4.23 4.32 -0.15
C LEU A 95 3.52 5.10 0.96
N ARG A 96 4.11 6.20 1.43
CA ARG A 96 3.52 7.06 2.46
C ARG A 96 2.29 7.83 1.97
N ALA A 97 2.31 8.31 0.73
CA ALA A 97 1.19 8.99 0.11
C ALA A 97 -0.02 8.05 0.02
N LEU A 98 0.17 6.87 -0.57
CA LEU A 98 -0.87 5.85 -0.65
C LEU A 98 -1.47 5.46 0.71
N LEU A 99 -0.63 5.23 1.73
CA LEU A 99 -1.12 4.90 3.06
C LEU A 99 -1.96 6.05 3.65
N THR A 100 -1.54 7.29 3.42
CA THR A 100 -2.26 8.48 3.87
C THR A 100 -3.61 8.61 3.16
N ASP A 101 -3.65 8.34 1.85
CA ASP A 101 -4.88 8.35 1.08
C ASP A 101 -5.88 7.31 1.58
N LEU A 102 -5.38 6.09 1.87
CA LEU A 102 -6.17 4.99 2.42
C LEU A 102 -6.75 5.34 3.80
N PHE A 103 -5.96 5.96 4.68
CA PHE A 103 -6.47 6.39 5.99
C PHE A 103 -7.54 7.48 5.85
N LEU A 104 -7.34 8.44 4.94
CA LEU A 104 -8.29 9.53 4.74
C LEU A 104 -9.64 9.01 4.22
N ILE A 105 -9.63 8.16 3.18
CA ILE A 105 -10.88 7.63 2.63
C ILE A 105 -11.57 6.68 3.60
N ASP A 106 -10.84 5.85 4.35
CA ASP A 106 -11.42 4.96 5.35
C ASP A 106 -12.17 5.74 6.44
N GLU A 107 -11.61 6.84 6.95
CA GLU A 107 -12.28 7.69 7.95
C GLU A 107 -13.54 8.38 7.38
N ILE A 108 -13.49 8.85 6.13
CA ILE A 108 -14.66 9.42 5.45
C ILE A 108 -15.76 8.36 5.29
N LEU A 109 -15.41 7.15 4.83
CA LEU A 109 -16.38 6.08 4.59
C LEU A 109 -16.98 5.52 5.89
N LYS A 110 -16.23 5.48 6.99
CA LYS A 110 -16.76 5.12 8.32
C LYS A 110 -17.86 6.08 8.79
N THR A 111 -17.75 7.36 8.44
CA THR A 111 -18.76 8.36 8.79
C THR A 111 -20.10 8.05 8.12
N HIS A 112 -20.07 7.60 6.87
CA HIS A 112 -21.28 7.21 6.12
C HIS A 112 -21.95 5.94 6.66
N ARG A 113 -21.20 5.06 7.34
CA ARG A 113 -21.75 3.83 7.94
C ARG A 113 -22.44 4.07 9.29
N ARG A 114 -22.27 5.25 9.88
CA ARG A 114 -22.84 5.64 11.19
C ARG A 114 -24.08 6.52 11.07
N SER A 115 -24.40 7.04 9.88
CA SER A 115 -25.64 7.76 9.58
C SER A 115 -26.70 6.83 9.01
#